data_AF-A0A2I1YY87-F1
#
_entry.id   AF-A0A2I1YY87-F1
#
_cell.length_a   1.000
_cell.length_b   1.000
_cell.length_c   1.000
_cell.angle_alpha   90.00
_cell.angle_beta   90.00
_cell.angle_gamma   90.00
#
_symmetry.space_group_name_H-M   'P 1'
#
loop_
_entity.id
_entity.type
_entity.pdbx_description
1 polymer ?
#
loop_
_entity_poly.entity_id
_entity_poly.type
_entity_poly.pdbx_seq_one_letter_code
_entity_poly.pdbx_strand_id
1 'polypeptide(L)'
;MKKKILASLLLSTVMVSQVAVLTTAHAETTDDKIAAQDNKISNLTAQQQEAQKQVDQIQEQVSAIQAEQSNLQAENDRLQAESKKLESEITELSKNIVSRNDSLEKQARSAQTNGAATSYINTIVNSKSITEAISRVAAMNEIVSANNKMLEQQKADKKAISEKQVANNDAINTVIANQQKLSDDAQALTTKQAELKAAELNLAAEKATAEDEKASLLEKKAEAEVAAKAAAEAEAAYKAKQVSQQQTVVASGNTTFAAQVQAVASSESATYTPVAVKQRPTYSTNASSYPIGECTWGVKTLAPWAGDYWGNGAQWATSAAAAGFRTGSTPQVGAIACWNDGGYGHVAVVTAVESTTRIQVSESNYAGNRTLGNHRGWFNPTTTSSGFVTYIYAD
;
A
#
# COMPACT_ATOMS: atom_id res chain seq x y z
N MET A 1 24.65 15.69 -12.82
CA MET A 1 25.34 16.95 -13.18
C MET A 1 24.27 17.98 -13.54
N LYS A 2 24.14 19.01 -12.71
CA LYS A 2 23.03 19.97 -12.73
C LYS A 2 23.33 21.12 -13.70
N LYS A 3 22.53 21.31 -14.75
CA LYS A 3 22.58 22.52 -15.58
C LYS A 3 21.65 23.56 -14.96
N LYS A 4 22.24 24.56 -14.29
CA LYS A 4 21.54 25.76 -13.80
C LYS A 4 21.35 26.70 -14.99
N ILE A 5 20.12 26.98 -15.38
CA ILE A 5 19.80 28.04 -16.34
C ILE A 5 19.55 29.31 -15.51
N LEU A 6 20.49 30.24 -15.61
CA LEU A 6 20.44 31.58 -15.04
C LEU A 6 19.49 32.43 -15.90
N ALA A 7 18.37 32.85 -15.32
CA ALA A 7 17.53 33.91 -15.88
C ALA A 7 18.09 35.27 -15.45
N SER A 8 18.91 35.86 -16.31
CA SER A 8 19.42 37.23 -16.17
C SER A 8 18.33 38.24 -16.55
N LEU A 9 17.64 38.79 -15.55
CA LEU A 9 16.85 40.02 -15.68
C LEU A 9 17.83 41.20 -15.83
N LEU A 10 17.94 41.75 -17.04
CA LEU A 10 18.62 43.01 -17.30
C LEU A 10 17.68 44.18 -16.99
N LEU A 11 17.69 44.64 -15.74
CA LEU A 11 17.22 45.99 -15.39
C LEU A 11 18.24 47.00 -15.94
N SER A 12 17.85 47.75 -16.97
CA SER A 12 18.64 48.87 -17.51
C SER A 12 18.00 50.18 -17.07
N THR A 13 18.39 50.68 -15.89
CA THR A 13 18.16 52.07 -15.46
C THR A 13 18.97 53.02 -16.35
N VAL A 14 18.28 53.81 -17.19
CA VAL A 14 18.89 54.94 -17.91
C VAL A 14 18.80 56.18 -17.04
N MET A 15 19.95 56.68 -16.57
CA MET A 15 20.07 58.00 -15.97
C MET A 15 19.98 59.08 -17.05
N VAL A 16 19.10 60.06 -16.85
CA VAL A 16 19.01 61.28 -17.67
C VAL A 16 19.96 62.33 -17.10
N SER A 17 21.04 62.63 -17.83
CA SER A 17 21.87 63.83 -17.59
C SER A 17 21.48 64.93 -18.58
N GLN A 18 21.14 66.10 -18.06
CA GLN A 18 20.84 67.29 -18.85
C GLN A 18 22.13 67.87 -19.44
N VAL A 19 22.19 68.04 -20.76
CA VAL A 19 23.14 68.93 -21.43
C VAL A 19 22.34 69.80 -22.40
N ALA A 20 22.36 71.11 -22.15
CA ALA A 20 21.80 72.11 -23.04
C ALA A 20 22.61 72.18 -24.34
N VAL A 21 21.96 71.97 -25.49
CA VAL A 21 22.52 72.21 -26.82
C VAL A 21 21.72 73.32 -27.48
N LEU A 22 22.44 74.35 -27.90
CA LEU A 22 21.97 75.51 -28.66
C LEU A 22 21.27 75.08 -29.96
N THR A 23 20.11 75.67 -30.22
CA THR A 23 19.29 75.43 -31.40
C THR A 23 19.89 76.07 -32.65
N THR A 24 20.44 75.26 -33.55
CA THR A 24 20.53 75.57 -34.99
C THR A 24 19.35 74.92 -35.70
N ALA A 25 18.41 75.75 -36.16
CA ALA A 25 17.26 75.29 -36.93
C ALA A 25 17.69 74.92 -38.36
N HIS A 26 17.83 73.63 -38.64
CA HIS A 26 17.79 73.10 -39.99
C HIS A 26 16.32 72.85 -40.37
N ALA A 27 15.92 73.27 -41.56
CA ALA A 27 14.65 72.83 -42.13
C ALA A 27 14.81 71.37 -42.55
N GLU A 28 14.28 70.43 -41.77
CA GLU A 28 14.20 69.02 -42.19
C GLU A 28 13.47 68.93 -43.53
N THR A 29 14.09 68.26 -44.50
CA THR A 29 13.45 68.00 -45.78
C THR A 29 12.34 66.95 -45.60
N THR A 30 11.37 66.90 -46.51
CA THR A 30 10.34 65.86 -46.49
C THR A 30 10.96 64.45 -46.52
N ASP A 31 12.09 64.28 -47.20
CA ASP A 31 12.82 63.02 -47.29
C ASP A 31 13.45 62.60 -45.94
N ASP A 32 13.98 63.55 -45.16
CA ASP A 32 14.51 63.28 -43.81
C ASP A 32 13.39 62.81 -42.86
N LYS A 33 12.19 63.40 -42.97
CA LYS A 33 11.01 63.01 -42.18
C LYS A 33 10.47 61.63 -42.58
N ILE A 34 10.49 61.29 -43.88
CA ILE A 34 10.13 59.97 -44.37
C ILE A 34 11.12 58.93 -43.84
N ALA A 35 12.43 59.18 -43.96
CA ALA A 35 13.45 58.27 -43.45
C ALA A 35 13.37 58.06 -41.92
N ALA A 36 13.07 59.11 -41.16
CA ALA A 36 12.82 59.00 -39.72
C ALA A 36 11.58 58.15 -39.39
N GLN A 37 10.50 58.32 -40.16
CA GLN A 37 9.27 57.56 -39.99
C GLN A 37 9.45 56.09 -40.40
N ASP A 38 10.18 55.79 -41.47
CA ASP A 38 10.51 54.43 -41.91
C ASP A 38 11.35 53.69 -40.86
N ASN A 39 12.34 54.36 -40.26
CA ASN A 39 13.11 53.81 -39.14
C ASN A 39 12.21 53.52 -37.92
N LYS A 40 11.25 54.40 -37.63
CA LYS A 40 10.28 54.20 -36.53
C LYS A 40 9.37 53.01 -36.80
N ILE A 41 8.86 52.86 -38.03
CA ILE A 41 8.03 51.72 -38.44
C ILE A 41 8.82 50.41 -38.36
N SER A 42 10.07 50.41 -38.82
CA SER A 42 10.95 49.23 -38.74
C SER A 42 11.17 48.78 -37.29
N ASN A 43 11.48 49.72 -36.39
CA ASN A 43 11.65 49.42 -34.97
C ASN A 43 10.36 48.90 -34.31
N LEU A 44 9.21 49.50 -34.60
CA LEU A 44 7.92 49.03 -34.08
C LEU A 44 7.58 47.62 -34.60
N THR A 45 7.88 47.34 -35.87
CA THR A 45 7.69 46.01 -36.46
C THR A 45 8.55 44.97 -35.76
N ALA A 46 9.81 45.29 -35.47
CA ALA A 46 10.70 44.41 -34.72
C ALA A 46 10.21 44.16 -33.27
N GLN A 47 9.71 45.20 -32.59
CA GLN A 47 9.12 45.08 -31.25
C GLN A 47 7.87 44.19 -31.24
N GLN A 48 6.99 44.35 -32.23
CA GLN A 48 5.80 43.51 -32.39
C GLN A 48 6.16 42.05 -32.66
N GLN A 49 7.18 41.78 -33.48
CA GLN A 49 7.64 40.42 -33.74
C GLN A 49 8.22 39.75 -32.49
N GLU A 50 9.02 40.47 -31.70
CA GLU A 50 9.56 39.93 -30.45
C GLU A 50 8.46 39.70 -29.41
N ALA A 51 7.49 40.61 -29.28
CA ALA A 51 6.34 40.41 -28.42
C ALA A 51 5.48 39.21 -28.86
N GLN A 52 5.27 39.02 -30.16
CA GLN A 52 4.54 37.88 -30.71
C GLN A 52 5.26 36.57 -30.39
N LYS A 53 6.59 36.54 -30.58
CA LYS A 53 7.41 35.37 -30.27
C LYS A 53 7.32 34.98 -28.79
N GLN A 54 7.28 35.93 -27.87
CA GLN A 54 7.09 35.65 -26.44
C GLN A 54 5.73 35.02 -26.16
N VAL A 55 4.66 35.52 -26.77
CA VAL A 55 3.32 34.93 -26.68
C VAL A 55 3.34 33.49 -27.20
N ASP A 56 3.89 33.27 -28.40
CA ASP A 56 3.93 31.95 -29.03
C ASP A 56 4.69 30.92 -28.17
N GLN A 57 5.83 31.33 -27.60
CA GLN A 57 6.64 30.48 -26.72
C GLN A 57 5.90 30.08 -25.43
N ILE A 58 5.22 31.03 -24.77
CA ILE A 58 4.47 30.73 -23.55
C ILE A 58 3.23 29.90 -23.88
N GLN A 59 2.54 30.20 -24.99
CA GLN A 59 1.39 29.44 -25.46
C GLN A 59 1.76 27.98 -25.78
N GLU A 60 2.91 27.73 -26.38
CA GLU A 60 3.43 26.39 -26.61
C GLU A 60 3.64 25.64 -25.28
N GLN A 61 4.22 26.30 -24.27
CA GLN A 61 4.41 25.73 -22.92
C GLN A 61 3.06 25.42 -22.24
N VAL A 62 2.09 26.33 -22.31
CA VAL A 62 0.73 26.10 -21.76
C VAL A 62 0.09 24.88 -22.43
N SER A 63 0.16 24.80 -23.76
CA SER A 63 -0.44 23.71 -24.53
C SER A 63 0.24 22.37 -24.23
N ALA A 64 1.57 22.37 -24.05
CA ALA A 64 2.32 21.18 -23.66
C ALA A 64 1.92 20.68 -22.26
N ILE A 65 1.78 21.57 -21.29
CA ILE A 65 1.35 21.20 -19.92
C ILE A 65 -0.08 20.64 -19.94
N GLN A 66 -1.01 21.28 -20.67
CA GLN A 66 -2.39 20.80 -20.79
C GLN A 66 -2.46 19.42 -21.46
N ALA A 67 -1.66 19.20 -22.51
CA ALA A 67 -1.56 17.89 -23.16
C ALA A 67 -1.00 16.82 -22.22
N GLU A 68 0.04 17.15 -21.46
CA GLU A 68 0.61 16.25 -20.45
C GLU A 68 -0.42 15.90 -19.36
N GLN A 69 -1.16 16.88 -18.84
CA GLN A 69 -2.23 16.63 -17.88
C GLN A 69 -3.31 15.68 -18.42
N SER A 70 -3.75 15.87 -19.66
CA SER A 70 -4.72 14.98 -20.30
C SER A 70 -4.16 13.56 -20.47
N ASN A 71 -2.90 13.43 -20.87
CA ASN A 71 -2.25 12.13 -21.07
C ASN A 71 -2.08 11.39 -19.73
N LEU A 72 -1.62 12.07 -18.69
CA LEU A 72 -1.46 11.49 -17.35
C LEU A 72 -2.79 11.10 -16.73
N GLN A 73 -3.86 11.88 -16.95
CA GLN A 73 -5.19 11.52 -16.47
C GLN A 73 -5.73 10.27 -17.18
N ALA A 74 -5.61 10.19 -18.51
CA ALA A 74 -6.04 9.02 -19.26
C ALA A 74 -5.24 7.76 -18.87
N GLU A 75 -3.94 7.90 -18.64
CA GLU A 75 -3.09 6.80 -18.17
C GLU A 75 -3.47 6.36 -16.76
N ASN A 76 -3.79 7.30 -15.86
CA ASN A 76 -4.28 6.97 -14.52
C ASN A 76 -5.59 6.19 -14.57
N ASP A 77 -6.56 6.61 -15.38
CA ASP A 77 -7.84 5.93 -15.52
C ASP A 77 -7.63 4.48 -16.03
N ARG A 78 -6.73 4.32 -17.01
CA ARG A 78 -6.35 3.00 -17.54
C ARG A 78 -5.70 2.12 -16.47
N LEU A 79 -4.70 2.63 -15.76
CA LEU A 79 -3.96 1.89 -14.75
C LEU A 79 -4.83 1.54 -13.53
N GLN A 80 -5.77 2.41 -13.15
CA GLN A 80 -6.73 2.10 -12.08
C GLN A 80 -7.69 0.97 -12.48
N ALA A 81 -8.15 0.94 -13.73
CA ALA A 81 -8.97 -0.15 -14.24
C ALA A 81 -8.18 -1.47 -14.31
N GLU A 82 -6.93 -1.41 -14.77
CA GLU A 82 -6.01 -2.55 -14.80
C GLU A 82 -5.73 -3.08 -13.39
N SER A 83 -5.48 -2.19 -12.43
CA SER A 83 -5.25 -2.54 -11.03
C SER A 83 -6.44 -3.29 -10.41
N LYS A 84 -7.67 -2.78 -10.57
CA LYS A 84 -8.90 -3.46 -10.10
C LYS A 84 -9.07 -4.87 -10.70
N LYS A 85 -8.71 -5.03 -11.98
CA LYS A 85 -8.75 -6.34 -12.64
C LYS A 85 -7.70 -7.27 -12.04
N LEU A 86 -6.46 -6.80 -11.85
CA LEU A 86 -5.38 -7.56 -11.24
C LEU A 86 -5.71 -7.98 -9.80
N GLU A 87 -6.30 -7.10 -8.99
CA GLU A 87 -6.76 -7.41 -7.63
C GLU A 87 -7.78 -8.57 -7.61
N SER A 88 -8.73 -8.55 -8.55
CA SER A 88 -9.74 -9.62 -8.69
C SER A 88 -9.09 -10.95 -9.09
N GLU A 89 -8.17 -10.92 -10.06
CA GLU A 89 -7.43 -12.11 -10.50
C GLU A 89 -6.51 -12.66 -9.40
N ILE A 90 -5.83 -11.79 -8.64
CA ILE A 90 -5.00 -12.17 -7.49
C ILE A 90 -5.86 -12.85 -6.41
N THR A 91 -7.05 -12.31 -6.13
CA THR A 91 -7.98 -12.88 -5.14
C THR A 91 -8.42 -14.28 -5.54
N GLU A 92 -8.82 -14.47 -6.80
CA GLU A 92 -9.25 -15.77 -7.31
C GLU A 92 -8.08 -16.78 -7.33
N LEU A 93 -6.90 -16.36 -7.77
CA LEU A 93 -5.69 -17.20 -7.72
C LEU A 93 -5.33 -17.59 -6.28
N SER A 94 -5.37 -16.64 -5.33
CA SER A 94 -5.09 -16.90 -3.92
C SER A 94 -6.04 -17.96 -3.34
N LYS A 95 -7.34 -17.82 -3.59
CA LYS A 95 -8.36 -18.80 -3.18
C LYS A 95 -8.07 -20.19 -3.77
N ASN A 96 -7.77 -20.25 -5.07
CA ASN A 96 -7.48 -21.51 -5.74
C ASN A 96 -6.19 -22.16 -5.23
N ILE A 97 -5.14 -21.37 -4.99
CA ILE A 97 -3.88 -21.85 -4.41
C ILE A 97 -4.10 -22.44 -3.02
N VAL A 98 -4.86 -21.76 -2.15
CA VAL A 98 -5.16 -22.24 -0.79
C VAL A 98 -5.99 -23.52 -0.83
N SER A 99 -7.07 -23.55 -1.62
CA SER A 99 -7.93 -24.74 -1.75
C SER A 99 -7.17 -25.94 -2.34
N ARG A 100 -6.33 -25.70 -3.35
CA ARG A 100 -5.53 -26.74 -3.98
C ARG A 100 -4.42 -27.23 -3.05
N ASN A 101 -3.84 -26.35 -2.23
CA ASN A 101 -2.84 -26.73 -1.23
C ASN A 101 -3.43 -27.70 -0.18
N ASP A 102 -4.60 -27.38 0.37
CA ASP A 102 -5.30 -28.26 1.32
C ASP A 102 -5.62 -29.64 0.70
N SER A 103 -6.07 -29.65 -0.57
CA SER A 103 -6.37 -30.89 -1.29
C SER A 103 -5.11 -31.72 -1.58
N LEU A 104 -4.02 -31.09 -2.04
CA LEU A 104 -2.72 -31.74 -2.27
C LEU A 104 -2.16 -32.33 -0.98
N GLU A 105 -2.29 -31.61 0.14
CA GLU A 105 -1.79 -32.08 1.42
C GLU A 105 -2.61 -33.26 1.95
N LYS A 106 -3.94 -33.22 1.82
CA LYS A 106 -4.82 -34.36 2.14
C LYS A 106 -4.47 -35.58 1.28
N GLN A 107 -4.26 -35.40 -0.02
CA GLN A 107 -3.87 -36.47 -0.94
C GLN A 107 -2.51 -37.05 -0.55
N ALA A 108 -1.49 -36.21 -0.37
CA ALA A 108 -0.14 -36.65 0.03
C ALA A 108 -0.16 -37.40 1.36
N ARG A 109 -0.90 -36.88 2.36
CA ARG A 109 -1.04 -37.52 3.67
C ARG A 109 -1.78 -38.86 3.56
N SER A 110 -2.85 -38.94 2.76
CA SER A 110 -3.58 -40.20 2.56
C SER A 110 -2.73 -41.27 1.88
N ALA A 111 -1.85 -40.87 0.96
CA ALA A 111 -0.90 -41.76 0.31
C ALA A 111 0.22 -42.23 1.26
N GLN A 112 0.63 -41.40 2.24
CA GLN A 112 1.78 -41.66 3.11
C GLN A 112 1.45 -42.26 4.49
N THR A 113 0.33 -41.89 5.13
CA THR A 113 0.08 -42.16 6.57
C THR A 113 -0.81 -43.36 6.87
N ASN A 114 -1.71 -43.74 5.97
CA ASN A 114 -2.32 -45.06 6.06
C ASN A 114 -1.20 -46.08 5.82
N GLY A 115 -1.25 -47.30 6.37
CA GLY A 115 -0.39 -48.44 5.96
C GLY A 115 -0.57 -48.86 4.49
N ALA A 116 -0.96 -47.91 3.64
CA ALA A 116 -1.43 -47.98 2.28
C ALA A 116 -0.32 -47.83 1.26
N ALA A 117 0.90 -47.38 1.57
CA ALA A 117 2.00 -47.64 0.62
C ALA A 117 2.13 -49.16 0.38
N THR A 118 2.08 -49.95 1.46
CA THR A 118 1.98 -51.42 1.42
C THR A 118 0.60 -51.90 0.98
N SER A 119 -0.51 -51.25 1.38
CA SER A 119 -1.87 -51.70 0.99
C SER A 119 -2.27 -51.36 -0.46
N TYR A 120 -1.83 -50.26 -1.05
CA TYR A 120 -2.00 -49.87 -2.46
C TYR A 120 -1.16 -50.79 -3.36
N ILE A 121 0.09 -51.09 -2.96
CA ILE A 121 0.91 -52.11 -3.62
C ILE A 121 0.23 -53.48 -3.49
N ASN A 122 -0.25 -53.85 -2.30
CA ASN A 122 -1.03 -55.09 -2.10
C ASN A 122 -2.37 -55.08 -2.84
N THR A 123 -2.96 -53.92 -3.14
CA THR A 123 -4.21 -53.84 -3.92
C THR A 123 -3.95 -54.19 -5.39
N ILE A 124 -2.78 -53.84 -5.92
CA ILE A 124 -2.36 -54.28 -7.26
C ILE A 124 -1.94 -55.75 -7.23
N VAL A 125 -1.16 -56.16 -6.23
CA VAL A 125 -0.59 -57.51 -6.10
C VAL A 125 -1.63 -58.59 -5.72
N ASN A 126 -2.64 -58.26 -4.92
CA ASN A 126 -3.74 -59.19 -4.54
C ASN A 126 -4.96 -59.10 -5.49
N SER A 127 -4.79 -58.54 -6.69
CA SER A 127 -5.86 -58.54 -7.69
C SER A 127 -6.20 -59.99 -8.11
N LYS A 128 -7.50 -60.33 -8.17
CA LYS A 128 -7.97 -61.70 -8.42
C LYS A 128 -7.74 -62.19 -9.86
N SER A 129 -7.32 -61.30 -10.78
CA SER A 129 -7.02 -61.62 -12.17
C SER A 129 -6.04 -60.59 -12.78
N ILE A 130 -5.32 -60.99 -13.83
CA ILE A 130 -4.41 -60.11 -14.59
C ILE A 130 -5.16 -58.90 -15.16
N THR A 131 -6.41 -59.08 -15.61
CA THR A 131 -7.25 -57.98 -16.13
C THR A 131 -7.58 -56.95 -15.05
N GLU A 132 -7.92 -57.39 -13.84
CA GLU A 132 -8.18 -56.51 -12.70
C GLU A 132 -6.91 -55.76 -12.27
N ALA A 133 -5.74 -56.43 -12.33
CA ALA A 133 -4.45 -55.80 -12.08
C ALA A 133 -4.18 -54.64 -13.06
N ILE A 134 -4.41 -54.87 -14.36
CA ILE A 134 -4.21 -53.88 -15.43
C ILE A 134 -5.14 -52.67 -15.24
N SER A 135 -6.42 -52.90 -14.96
CA SER A 135 -7.38 -51.82 -14.70
C SER A 135 -7.00 -50.98 -13.48
N ARG A 136 -6.51 -51.60 -12.40
CA ARG A 136 -6.02 -50.89 -11.21
C ARG A 136 -4.76 -50.08 -11.48
N VAL A 137 -3.82 -50.61 -12.27
CA VAL A 137 -2.61 -49.88 -12.69
C VAL A 137 -2.98 -48.69 -13.57
N ALA A 138 -3.92 -48.85 -14.51
CA ALA A 138 -4.40 -47.76 -15.35
C ALA A 138 -5.07 -46.65 -14.50
N ALA A 139 -5.92 -47.03 -13.54
CA ALA A 139 -6.53 -46.08 -12.60
C ALA A 139 -5.49 -45.37 -11.71
N MET A 140 -4.45 -46.07 -11.26
CA MET A 140 -3.38 -45.49 -10.46
C MET A 140 -2.54 -44.49 -11.28
N ASN A 141 -2.24 -44.81 -12.53
CA ASN A 141 -1.58 -43.89 -13.46
C ASN A 141 -2.42 -42.64 -13.71
N GLU A 142 -3.74 -42.78 -13.84
CA GLU A 142 -4.66 -41.64 -13.98
C GLU A 142 -4.65 -40.75 -12.72
N ILE A 143 -4.67 -41.33 -11.52
CA ILE A 143 -4.57 -40.59 -10.25
C ILE A 143 -3.24 -39.84 -10.15
N VAL A 144 -2.12 -40.51 -10.45
CA VAL A 144 -0.79 -39.88 -10.43
C VAL A 144 -0.70 -38.77 -11.47
N SER A 145 -1.24 -38.97 -12.66
CA SER A 145 -1.32 -37.95 -13.72
C SER A 145 -2.12 -36.73 -13.26
N ALA A 146 -3.29 -36.94 -12.65
CA ALA A 146 -4.12 -35.87 -12.10
C ALA A 146 -3.40 -35.11 -10.97
N ASN A 147 -2.70 -35.81 -10.07
CA ASN A 147 -1.93 -35.19 -9.00
C ASN A 147 -0.75 -34.37 -9.53
N ASN A 148 -0.03 -34.88 -10.52
CA ASN A 148 1.05 -34.14 -11.18
C ASN A 148 0.51 -32.89 -11.89
N LYS A 149 -0.62 -33.00 -12.60
CA LYS A 149 -1.30 -31.84 -13.22
C LYS A 149 -1.70 -30.79 -12.19
N MET A 150 -2.19 -31.24 -11.03
CA MET A 150 -2.55 -30.35 -9.92
C MET A 150 -1.34 -29.62 -9.32
N LEU A 151 -0.19 -30.31 -9.19
CA LEU A 151 1.07 -29.70 -8.75
C LEU A 151 1.61 -28.70 -9.77
N GLU A 152 1.59 -29.03 -11.06
CA GLU A 152 2.02 -28.11 -12.11
C GLU A 152 1.12 -26.88 -12.19
N GLN A 153 -0.21 -27.05 -12.06
CA GLN A 153 -1.13 -25.91 -11.97
C GLN A 153 -0.87 -25.09 -10.71
N GLN A 154 -0.56 -25.72 -9.57
CA GLN A 154 -0.20 -25.00 -8.34
C GLN A 154 1.05 -24.15 -8.52
N LYS A 155 2.05 -24.67 -9.21
CA LYS A 155 3.28 -23.95 -9.53
C LYS A 155 3.03 -22.80 -10.51
N ALA A 156 2.22 -23.03 -11.53
CA ALA A 156 1.82 -22.00 -12.50
C ALA A 156 1.05 -20.85 -11.83
N ASP A 157 0.07 -21.17 -10.98
CA ASP A 157 -0.73 -20.15 -10.28
C ASP A 157 0.13 -19.35 -9.28
N LYS A 158 1.05 -20.01 -8.56
CA LYS A 158 2.02 -19.32 -7.67
C LYS A 158 2.98 -18.40 -8.44
N LYS A 159 3.36 -18.75 -9.67
CA LYS A 159 4.15 -17.87 -10.53
C LYS A 159 3.28 -16.68 -10.98
N ALA A 160 2.07 -16.96 -11.46
CA ALA A 160 1.15 -15.94 -11.96
C ALA A 160 0.76 -14.92 -10.88
N ILE A 161 0.52 -15.35 -9.63
CA ILE A 161 0.19 -14.42 -8.54
C ILE A 161 1.35 -13.47 -8.24
N SER A 162 2.59 -13.95 -8.25
CA SER A 162 3.78 -13.11 -8.03
C SER A 162 3.94 -12.08 -9.14
N GLU A 163 3.76 -12.48 -10.41
CA GLU A 163 3.85 -11.57 -11.56
C GLU A 163 2.75 -10.50 -11.52
N LYS A 164 1.52 -10.91 -11.19
CA LYS A 164 0.38 -9.98 -11.06
C LYS A 164 0.54 -9.03 -9.87
N GLN A 165 1.11 -9.48 -8.76
CA GLN A 165 1.39 -8.61 -7.61
C GLN A 165 2.41 -7.53 -7.97
N VAL A 166 3.47 -7.86 -8.71
CA VAL A 166 4.45 -6.87 -9.17
C VAL A 166 3.80 -5.88 -10.13
N ALA A 167 3.10 -6.38 -11.17
CA ALA A 167 2.41 -5.52 -12.14
C ALA A 167 1.37 -4.59 -11.47
N ASN A 168 0.62 -5.09 -10.48
CA ASN A 168 -0.34 -4.27 -9.75
C ASN A 168 0.34 -3.19 -8.89
N ASN A 169 1.42 -3.54 -8.20
CA ASN A 169 2.20 -2.56 -7.42
C ASN A 169 2.82 -1.49 -8.32
N ASP A 170 3.37 -1.87 -9.47
CA ASP A 170 3.94 -0.92 -10.43
C ASP A 170 2.86 0.02 -10.96
N ALA A 171 1.68 -0.50 -11.32
CA ALA A 171 0.54 0.32 -11.73
C ALA A 171 0.12 1.32 -10.64
N ILE A 172 0.03 0.88 -9.38
CA ILE A 172 -0.30 1.74 -8.24
C ILE A 172 0.77 2.82 -8.04
N ASN A 173 2.06 2.45 -8.08
CA ASN A 173 3.17 3.39 -7.93
C ASN A 173 3.18 4.44 -9.04
N THR A 174 2.92 4.03 -10.29
CA THR A 174 2.81 4.95 -11.43
C THR A 174 1.63 5.89 -11.27
N VAL A 175 0.45 5.41 -10.83
CA VAL A 175 -0.71 6.28 -10.56
C VAL A 175 -0.40 7.34 -9.51
N ILE A 176 0.27 6.95 -8.41
CA ILE A 176 0.67 7.90 -7.36
C ILE A 176 1.66 8.94 -7.90
N ALA A 177 2.66 8.51 -8.66
CA ALA A 177 3.63 9.42 -9.28
C ALA A 177 2.97 10.40 -10.25
N ASN A 178 2.04 9.90 -11.09
CA ASN A 178 1.27 10.71 -12.02
C ASN A 178 0.37 11.72 -11.29
N GLN A 179 -0.27 11.34 -10.17
CA GLN A 179 -1.07 12.26 -9.36
C GLN A 179 -0.23 13.39 -8.77
N GLN A 180 0.99 13.08 -8.30
CA GLN A 180 1.92 14.10 -7.84
C GLN A 180 2.32 15.04 -8.99
N LYS A 181 2.66 14.47 -10.15
CA LYS A 181 3.00 15.24 -11.36
C LYS A 181 1.84 16.14 -11.82
N LEU A 182 0.60 15.64 -11.83
CA LEU A 182 -0.60 16.42 -12.15
C LEU A 182 -0.78 17.62 -11.21
N SER A 183 -0.52 17.44 -9.91
CA SER A 183 -0.57 18.52 -8.93
C SER A 183 0.53 19.57 -9.16
N ASP A 184 1.74 19.12 -9.51
CA ASP A 184 2.85 20.02 -9.85
C ASP A 184 2.58 20.79 -11.16
N ASP A 185 2.05 20.10 -12.18
CA ASP A 185 1.69 20.67 -13.48
C ASP A 185 0.53 21.67 -13.36
N ALA A 186 -0.41 21.47 -12.42
CA ALA A 186 -1.47 22.44 -12.15
C ALA A 186 -0.95 23.77 -11.60
N GLN A 187 0.08 23.73 -10.74
CA GLN A 187 0.74 24.95 -10.25
C GLN A 187 1.52 25.63 -11.38
N ALA A 188 2.30 24.86 -12.15
CA ALA A 188 3.04 25.39 -13.29
C ALA A 188 2.12 26.00 -14.36
N LEU A 189 0.97 25.37 -14.64
CA LEU A 189 -0.02 25.88 -15.59
C LEU A 189 -0.57 27.23 -15.14
N THR A 190 -0.87 27.39 -13.85
CA THR A 190 -1.38 28.64 -13.29
C THR A 190 -0.37 29.78 -13.50
N THR A 191 0.91 29.53 -13.21
CA THR A 191 2.00 30.50 -13.47
C THR A 191 2.10 30.83 -14.95
N LYS A 192 2.10 29.83 -15.83
CA LYS A 192 2.25 30.02 -17.29
C LYS A 192 1.07 30.75 -17.92
N GLN A 193 -0.14 30.52 -17.44
CA GLN A 193 -1.33 31.27 -17.89
C GLN A 193 -1.27 32.74 -17.47
N ALA A 194 -0.76 33.04 -16.28
CA ALA A 194 -0.57 34.41 -15.84
C ALA A 194 0.53 35.13 -16.63
N GLU A 195 1.65 34.44 -16.91
CA GLU A 195 2.72 34.94 -17.81
C GLU A 195 2.20 35.19 -19.23
N LEU A 196 1.38 34.26 -19.77
CA LEU A 196 0.77 34.38 -21.10
C LEU A 196 -0.10 35.64 -21.18
N LYS A 197 -0.96 35.86 -20.19
CA LYS A 197 -1.83 37.04 -20.13
C LYS A 197 -1.02 38.35 -20.15
N ALA A 198 0.10 38.40 -19.42
CA ALA A 198 0.99 39.56 -19.42
C ALA A 198 1.65 39.77 -20.80
N ALA A 199 2.09 38.67 -21.45
CA ALA A 199 2.70 38.72 -22.78
C ALA A 199 1.69 39.15 -23.87
N GLU A 200 0.44 38.67 -23.80
CA GLU A 200 -0.65 39.07 -24.71
C GLU A 200 -0.97 40.57 -24.58
N LEU A 201 -1.02 41.09 -23.34
CA LEU A 201 -1.22 42.52 -23.09
C LEU A 201 -0.04 43.36 -23.58
N ASN A 202 1.19 42.84 -23.47
CA ASN A 202 2.37 43.49 -24.03
C ASN A 202 2.29 43.56 -25.57
N LEU A 203 1.96 42.45 -26.21
CA LEU A 203 1.75 42.41 -27.66
C LEU A 203 0.64 43.37 -28.11
N ALA A 204 -0.47 43.44 -27.37
CA ALA A 204 -1.55 44.38 -27.64
C ALA A 204 -1.07 45.84 -27.51
N ALA A 205 -0.30 46.16 -26.47
CA ALA A 205 0.26 47.51 -26.28
C ALA A 205 1.26 47.91 -27.38
N GLU A 206 2.01 46.97 -27.95
CA GLU A 206 2.91 47.24 -29.09
C GLU A 206 2.17 47.35 -30.43
N LYS A 207 0.96 46.79 -30.52
CA LYS A 207 0.06 46.93 -31.69
C LYS A 207 -0.83 48.18 -31.63
N ALA A 208 -1.05 48.74 -30.45
CA ALA A 208 -1.90 49.91 -30.25
C ALA A 208 -1.32 51.16 -30.93
N THR A 209 -2.16 51.86 -31.68
CA THR A 209 -1.80 53.09 -32.40
C THR A 209 -2.24 54.36 -31.68
N ALA A 210 -3.26 54.27 -30.81
CA ALA A 210 -3.72 55.37 -29.98
C ALA A 210 -2.96 55.41 -28.65
N GLU A 211 -2.48 56.60 -28.24
CA GLU A 211 -1.69 56.78 -27.02
C GLU A 211 -2.50 56.42 -25.75
N ASP A 212 -3.77 56.82 -25.68
CA ASP A 212 -4.66 56.50 -24.54
C ASP A 212 -4.91 55.00 -24.41
N GLU A 213 -5.08 54.29 -25.53
CA GLU A 213 -5.25 52.84 -25.55
C GLU A 213 -3.97 52.14 -25.09
N LYS A 214 -2.81 52.59 -25.58
CA LYS A 214 -1.51 52.07 -25.16
C LYS A 214 -1.28 52.28 -23.67
N ALA A 215 -1.62 53.45 -23.12
CA ALA A 215 -1.52 53.72 -21.69
C ALA A 215 -2.40 52.76 -20.86
N SER A 216 -3.65 52.55 -21.27
CA SER A 216 -4.56 51.59 -20.58
C SER A 216 -4.07 50.15 -20.66
N LEU A 217 -3.51 49.71 -21.79
CA LEU A 217 -2.97 48.36 -21.95
C LEU A 217 -1.70 48.15 -21.10
N LEU A 218 -0.85 49.17 -20.97
CA LEU A 218 0.33 49.11 -20.10
C LEU A 218 -0.03 49.01 -18.61
N GLU A 219 -1.11 49.67 -18.17
CA GLU A 219 -1.63 49.53 -16.81
C GLU A 219 -2.12 48.09 -16.55
N LYS A 220 -2.94 47.54 -17.45
CA LYS A 220 -3.40 46.15 -17.37
C LYS A 220 -2.24 45.15 -17.43
N LYS A 221 -1.21 45.43 -18.22
CA LYS A 221 0.01 44.62 -18.29
C LYS A 221 0.71 44.60 -16.93
N ALA A 222 0.87 45.75 -16.28
CA ALA A 222 1.49 45.83 -14.95
C ALA A 222 0.71 45.01 -13.91
N GLU A 223 -0.63 45.06 -13.94
CA GLU A 223 -1.47 44.20 -13.10
C GLU A 223 -1.27 42.70 -13.39
N ALA A 224 -1.19 42.32 -14.67
CA ALA A 224 -0.97 40.94 -15.09
C ALA A 224 0.44 40.44 -14.70
N GLU A 225 1.47 41.29 -14.78
CA GLU A 225 2.83 40.96 -14.33
C GLU A 225 2.90 40.77 -12.81
N VAL A 226 2.17 41.57 -12.03
CA VAL A 226 2.03 41.36 -10.58
C VAL A 226 1.33 40.02 -10.30
N ALA A 227 0.28 39.70 -11.03
CA ALA A 227 -0.40 38.40 -10.89
C ALA A 227 0.51 37.22 -11.28
N ALA A 228 1.30 37.34 -12.35
CA ALA A 228 2.26 36.33 -12.77
C ALA A 228 3.35 36.11 -11.72
N LYS A 229 3.86 37.19 -11.13
CA LYS A 229 4.82 37.12 -10.02
C LYS A 229 4.23 36.43 -8.79
N ALA A 230 3.00 36.77 -8.42
CA ALA A 230 2.29 36.13 -7.30
C ALA A 230 2.07 34.63 -7.55
N ALA A 231 1.72 34.23 -8.79
CA ALA A 231 1.58 32.82 -9.16
C ALA A 231 2.92 32.06 -9.07
N ALA A 232 4.02 32.66 -9.56
CA ALA A 232 5.36 32.08 -9.46
C ALA A 232 5.83 31.92 -8.00
N GLU A 233 5.54 32.90 -7.13
CA GLU A 233 5.82 32.82 -5.70
C GLU A 233 5.02 31.71 -5.01
N ALA A 234 3.73 31.55 -5.38
CA ALA A 234 2.89 30.48 -4.88
C ALA A 234 3.37 29.09 -5.32
N GLU A 235 3.75 28.92 -6.58
CA GLU A 235 4.34 27.68 -7.10
C GLU A 235 5.64 27.32 -6.37
N ALA A 236 6.52 28.30 -6.14
CA ALA A 236 7.76 28.10 -5.39
C ALA A 236 7.49 27.68 -3.94
N ALA A 237 6.54 28.33 -3.27
CA ALA A 237 6.13 27.98 -1.91
C ALA A 237 5.54 26.55 -1.84
N TYR A 238 4.71 26.18 -2.82
CA TYR A 238 4.17 24.83 -2.95
C TYR A 238 5.29 23.78 -3.09
N LYS A 239 6.27 23.99 -3.97
CA LYS A 239 7.42 23.08 -4.14
C LYS A 239 8.27 22.98 -2.87
N ALA A 240 8.49 24.08 -2.16
CA ALA A 240 9.21 24.07 -0.89
C ALA A 240 8.46 23.24 0.17
N LYS A 241 7.13 23.36 0.25
CA LYS A 241 6.29 22.58 1.16
C LYS A 241 6.33 21.10 0.84
N GLN A 242 6.24 20.72 -0.44
CA GLN A 242 6.36 19.33 -0.91
C GLN A 242 7.68 18.69 -0.43
N VAL A 243 8.81 19.38 -0.63
CA VAL A 243 10.13 18.88 -0.20
C VAL A 243 10.21 18.73 1.31
N SER A 244 9.71 19.71 2.07
CA SER A 244 9.69 19.63 3.53
C SER A 244 8.84 18.46 4.03
N GLN A 245 7.63 18.27 3.46
CA GLN A 245 6.77 17.15 3.81
C GLN A 245 7.42 15.81 3.47
N GLN A 246 8.04 15.68 2.29
CA GLN A 246 8.75 14.47 1.89
C GLN A 246 9.89 14.13 2.88
N GLN A 247 10.66 15.12 3.33
CA GLN A 247 11.70 14.91 4.33
C GLN A 247 11.13 14.41 5.66
N THR A 248 10.01 14.96 6.13
CA THR A 248 9.37 14.51 7.37
C THR A 248 8.88 13.06 7.27
N VAL A 249 8.30 12.67 6.13
CA VAL A 249 7.84 11.29 5.90
C VAL A 249 9.03 10.33 5.86
N VAL A 250 10.09 10.66 5.11
CA VAL A 250 11.31 9.83 5.06
C VAL A 250 11.96 9.70 6.43
N ALA A 251 12.03 10.78 7.22
CA ALA A 251 12.56 10.74 8.58
C ALA A 251 11.71 9.84 9.51
N SER A 252 10.38 9.89 9.39
CA SER A 252 9.49 9.01 10.16
C SER A 252 9.65 7.52 9.84
N GLY A 253 10.18 7.20 8.64
CA GLY A 253 10.51 5.84 8.24
C GLY A 253 11.73 5.25 8.95
N ASN A 254 12.56 6.07 9.62
CA ASN A 254 13.72 5.60 10.39
C ASN A 254 13.30 5.09 11.79
N THR A 255 12.51 4.02 11.81
CA THR A 255 11.99 3.39 13.03
C THR A 255 11.93 1.88 12.87
N THR A 256 11.72 1.17 13.97
CA THR A 256 11.55 -0.29 13.98
C THR A 256 10.26 -0.67 14.70
N PHE A 257 9.72 -1.86 14.40
CA PHE A 257 8.55 -2.37 15.11
C PHE A 257 8.76 -2.39 16.64
N ALA A 258 9.95 -2.79 17.11
CA ALA A 258 10.28 -2.79 18.53
C ALA A 258 10.23 -1.38 19.14
N ALA A 259 10.76 -0.38 18.45
CA ALA A 259 10.71 1.02 18.90
C ALA A 259 9.26 1.55 18.93
N GLN A 260 8.40 1.15 17.99
CA GLN A 260 6.98 1.51 17.98
C GLN A 260 6.22 0.87 19.14
N VAL A 261 6.45 -0.42 19.42
CA VAL A 261 5.86 -1.10 20.59
C VAL A 261 6.32 -0.45 21.89
N GLN A 262 7.59 -0.08 22.00
CA GLN A 262 8.12 0.60 23.18
C GLN A 262 7.51 2.01 23.36
N ALA A 263 7.29 2.75 22.27
CA ALA A 263 6.64 4.07 22.35
C ALA A 263 5.20 3.98 22.90
N VAL A 264 4.45 2.94 22.53
CA VAL A 264 3.11 2.69 23.09
C VAL A 264 3.20 2.29 24.55
N ALA A 265 4.12 1.40 24.91
CA ALA A 265 4.31 0.92 26.28
C ALA A 265 4.82 2.01 27.26
N SER A 266 5.66 2.94 26.79
CA SER A 266 6.24 4.02 27.59
C SER A 266 5.38 5.30 27.63
N SER A 267 4.25 5.35 26.92
CA SER A 267 3.37 6.52 26.90
C SER A 267 2.51 6.61 28.19
N GLU A 268 3.14 7.06 29.28
CA GLU A 268 2.47 7.42 30.56
C GLU A 268 1.52 8.64 30.46
N SER A 269 1.22 9.16 29.26
CA SER A 269 0.36 10.34 29.06
C SER A 269 -0.61 10.27 27.88
N ALA A 270 -0.94 9.07 27.40
CA ALA A 270 -2.15 8.86 26.61
C ALA A 270 -3.16 8.09 27.46
N THR A 271 -4.40 8.57 27.49
CA THR A 271 -5.59 7.99 28.15
C THR A 271 -5.99 6.57 27.68
N TYR A 272 -5.09 5.87 27.00
CA TYR A 272 -5.25 4.55 26.38
C TYR A 272 -3.99 3.68 26.57
N THR A 273 -3.40 3.69 27.76
CA THR A 273 -2.57 2.55 28.14
C THR A 273 -3.46 1.30 28.14
N PRO A 274 -3.00 0.13 27.67
CA PRO A 274 -3.68 -1.12 27.98
C PRO A 274 -3.49 -1.39 29.48
N VAL A 275 -4.30 -0.72 30.32
CA VAL A 275 -4.33 -0.85 31.79
C VAL A 275 -4.78 -2.27 32.21
N ALA A 276 -5.22 -3.10 31.26
CA ALA A 276 -5.78 -4.42 31.53
C ALA A 276 -4.78 -5.45 32.11
N VAL A 277 -3.46 -5.25 32.03
CA VAL A 277 -2.50 -6.24 32.54
C VAL A 277 -2.15 -6.01 34.02
N LYS A 278 -2.51 -4.85 34.62
CA LYS A 278 -1.92 -4.45 35.92
C LYS A 278 -2.50 -5.19 37.15
N GLN A 279 -3.55 -6.00 37.03
CA GLN A 279 -4.10 -6.78 38.15
C GLN A 279 -4.46 -8.23 37.80
N ARG A 280 -3.49 -9.00 37.27
CA ARG A 280 -3.66 -10.47 37.24
C ARG A 280 -3.22 -11.08 38.57
N PRO A 281 -4.00 -12.01 39.16
CA PRO A 281 -3.56 -12.76 40.34
C PRO A 281 -2.27 -13.53 40.06
N THR A 282 -1.40 -13.64 41.07
CA THR A 282 -0.29 -14.60 41.02
C THR A 282 -0.84 -15.99 41.31
N TYR A 283 -0.75 -16.89 40.34
CA TYR A 283 -1.19 -18.28 40.48
C TYR A 283 -0.05 -19.19 40.93
N SER A 284 -0.42 -20.37 41.45
CA SER A 284 0.53 -21.44 41.75
C SER A 284 1.31 -21.88 40.50
N THR A 285 2.56 -22.29 40.68
CA THR A 285 3.39 -22.85 39.59
C THR A 285 3.20 -24.35 39.40
N ASN A 286 2.43 -25.02 40.26
CA ASN A 286 2.14 -26.46 40.18
C ASN A 286 0.66 -26.72 39.90
N ALA A 287 0.34 -27.95 39.48
CA ALA A 287 -1.01 -28.37 39.11
C ALA A 287 -1.76 -29.10 40.24
N SER A 288 -1.39 -28.91 41.51
CA SER A 288 -1.98 -29.65 42.64
C SER A 288 -3.47 -29.36 42.88
N SER A 289 -3.99 -28.22 42.39
CA SER A 289 -5.40 -27.88 42.47
C SER A 289 -6.28 -28.65 41.47
N TYR A 290 -5.68 -29.36 40.51
CA TYR A 290 -6.38 -30.17 39.51
C TYR A 290 -6.02 -31.66 39.67
N PRO A 291 -7.00 -32.58 39.60
CA PRO A 291 -6.74 -34.01 39.77
C PRO A 291 -5.79 -34.57 38.70
N ILE A 292 -4.86 -35.44 39.12
CA ILE A 292 -3.82 -35.99 38.23
C ILE A 292 -4.45 -36.76 37.06
N GLY A 293 -3.96 -36.48 35.86
CA GLY A 293 -4.38 -37.12 34.63
C GLY A 293 -5.69 -36.57 34.04
N GLU A 294 -6.21 -35.46 34.57
CA GLU A 294 -7.28 -34.68 33.94
C GLU A 294 -6.76 -33.69 32.91
N CYS A 295 -7.62 -33.27 31.97
CA CYS A 295 -7.27 -32.28 30.94
C CYS A 295 -6.79 -30.96 31.56
N THR A 296 -7.45 -30.53 32.64
CA THR A 296 -7.10 -29.33 33.42
C THR A 296 -5.74 -29.43 34.09
N TRP A 297 -5.42 -30.58 34.69
CA TRP A 297 -4.09 -30.87 35.25
C TRP A 297 -2.99 -30.84 34.19
N GLY A 298 -3.25 -31.44 33.02
CA GLY A 298 -2.31 -31.45 31.90
C GLY A 298 -2.01 -30.03 31.40
N VAL A 299 -3.04 -29.21 31.21
CA VAL A 299 -2.87 -27.81 30.78
C VAL A 299 -2.16 -26.99 31.84
N LYS A 300 -2.55 -27.08 33.12
CA LYS A 300 -1.88 -26.34 34.20
C LYS A 300 -0.39 -26.71 34.33
N THR A 301 -0.02 -27.94 33.99
CA THR A 301 1.38 -28.38 33.94
C THR A 301 2.17 -27.74 32.79
N LEU A 302 1.55 -27.60 31.61
CA LEU A 302 2.20 -27.00 30.42
C LEU A 302 2.14 -25.47 30.40
N ALA A 303 1.09 -24.89 30.99
CA ALA A 303 0.78 -23.48 31.03
C ALA A 303 0.55 -23.07 32.51
N PRO A 304 1.63 -22.96 33.32
CA PRO A 304 1.52 -22.68 34.76
C PRO A 304 0.92 -21.29 35.07
N TRP A 305 0.86 -20.41 34.07
CA TRP A 305 0.18 -19.12 34.14
C TRP A 305 -1.36 -19.22 34.19
N ALA A 306 -1.93 -20.38 33.87
CA ALA A 306 -3.37 -20.62 34.01
C ALA A 306 -3.81 -20.51 35.48
N GLY A 307 -5.08 -20.17 35.72
CA GLY A 307 -5.59 -20.04 37.08
C GLY A 307 -5.71 -21.37 37.82
N ASP A 308 -5.69 -21.30 39.15
CA ASP A 308 -5.70 -22.49 40.01
C ASP A 308 -7.09 -23.11 40.20
N TYR A 309 -8.16 -22.32 40.01
CA TYR A 309 -9.55 -22.69 40.31
C TYR A 309 -10.52 -22.34 39.16
N TRP A 310 -10.12 -22.58 37.92
CA TRP A 310 -10.96 -22.29 36.74
C TRP A 310 -12.04 -23.35 36.46
N GLY A 311 -12.17 -24.36 37.33
CA GLY A 311 -13.20 -25.38 37.24
C GLY A 311 -13.01 -26.35 36.09
N ASN A 312 -14.11 -26.76 35.47
CA ASN A 312 -14.13 -27.68 34.34
C ASN A 312 -13.55 -27.03 33.09
N GLY A 313 -13.03 -27.82 32.15
CA GLY A 313 -12.41 -27.32 30.92
C GLY A 313 -13.29 -26.31 30.16
N ALA A 314 -14.60 -26.57 30.05
CA ALA A 314 -15.57 -25.67 29.42
C ALA A 314 -15.61 -24.24 30.00
N GLN A 315 -15.22 -24.07 31.26
CA GLN A 315 -15.35 -22.81 32.02
C GLN A 315 -14.06 -21.98 32.01
N TRP A 316 -12.95 -22.51 31.48
CA TRP A 316 -11.64 -21.88 31.56
C TRP A 316 -11.59 -20.54 30.83
N ALA A 317 -12.17 -20.45 29.62
CA ALA A 317 -12.20 -19.18 28.88
C ALA A 317 -12.98 -18.09 29.63
N THR A 318 -14.14 -18.44 30.22
CA THR A 318 -14.95 -17.51 31.02
C THR A 318 -14.20 -17.06 32.28
N SER A 319 -13.57 -17.98 33.00
CA SER A 319 -12.81 -17.68 34.21
C SER A 319 -11.56 -16.85 33.92
N ALA A 320 -10.87 -17.16 32.83
CA ALA A 320 -9.69 -16.41 32.38
C ALA A 320 -10.07 -14.99 31.96
N ALA A 321 -11.16 -14.81 31.21
CA ALA A 321 -11.66 -13.49 30.84
C ALA A 321 -12.02 -12.65 32.08
N ALA A 322 -12.70 -13.25 33.07
CA ALA A 322 -13.00 -12.58 34.34
C ALA A 322 -11.73 -12.20 35.13
N ALA A 323 -10.66 -12.99 35.00
CA ALA A 323 -9.35 -12.71 35.58
C ALA A 323 -8.46 -11.76 34.75
N GLY A 324 -8.98 -11.16 33.67
CA GLY A 324 -8.26 -10.20 32.83
C GLY A 324 -7.30 -10.81 31.80
N PHE A 325 -7.45 -12.09 31.46
CA PHE A 325 -6.77 -12.68 30.32
C PHE A 325 -7.50 -12.35 29.02
N ARG A 326 -6.72 -12.12 27.96
CA ARG A 326 -7.26 -11.94 26.63
C ARG A 326 -7.74 -13.29 26.10
N THR A 327 -8.96 -13.32 25.56
CA THR A 327 -9.51 -14.49 24.87
C THR A 327 -9.83 -14.17 23.42
N GLY A 328 -9.87 -15.18 22.55
CA GLY A 328 -10.21 -14.98 21.14
C GLY A 328 -10.47 -16.29 20.39
N SER A 329 -10.74 -16.17 19.10
CA SER A 329 -11.10 -17.30 18.21
C SER A 329 -9.95 -17.78 17.33
N THR A 330 -8.77 -17.15 17.40
CA THR A 330 -7.63 -17.48 16.55
C THR A 330 -6.59 -18.27 17.35
N PRO A 331 -6.20 -19.48 16.94
CA PRO A 331 -5.18 -20.25 17.65
C PRO A 331 -3.82 -19.54 17.60
N GLN A 332 -3.11 -19.54 18.74
CA GLN A 332 -1.72 -19.11 18.86
C GLN A 332 -0.94 -20.19 19.61
N VAL A 333 0.29 -20.47 19.19
CA VAL A 333 1.16 -21.42 19.92
C VAL A 333 1.35 -20.92 21.36
N GLY A 334 1.19 -21.81 22.34
CA GLY A 334 1.24 -21.49 23.76
C GLY A 334 -0.10 -21.01 24.36
N ALA A 335 -1.10 -20.70 23.54
CA ALA A 335 -2.44 -20.41 24.01
C ALA A 335 -3.12 -21.68 24.56
N ILE A 336 -4.03 -21.50 25.52
CA ILE A 336 -4.90 -22.57 26.01
C ILE A 336 -6.14 -22.61 25.11
N ALA A 337 -6.36 -23.74 24.44
CA ALA A 337 -7.61 -24.02 23.75
C ALA A 337 -8.62 -24.58 24.76
N CYS A 338 -9.77 -23.90 24.87
CA CYS A 338 -10.88 -24.21 25.76
C CYS A 338 -12.10 -24.58 24.90
N TRP A 339 -12.57 -25.82 25.01
CA TRP A 339 -13.76 -26.30 24.32
C TRP A 339 -14.94 -26.41 25.28
N ASN A 340 -16.06 -25.82 24.90
CA ASN A 340 -17.31 -25.84 25.65
C ASN A 340 -18.40 -26.58 24.86
N ASP A 341 -18.84 -27.72 25.39
CA ASP A 341 -19.90 -28.58 24.88
C ASP A 341 -21.23 -28.42 25.64
N GLY A 342 -21.32 -27.47 26.57
CA GLY A 342 -22.44 -27.34 27.51
C GLY A 342 -22.35 -28.26 28.74
N GLY A 343 -21.27 -29.05 28.87
CA GLY A 343 -20.99 -29.94 29.98
C GLY A 343 -19.62 -29.68 30.61
N TYR A 344 -18.79 -30.74 30.74
CA TYR A 344 -17.44 -30.63 31.29
C TYR A 344 -16.46 -29.94 30.34
N GLY A 345 -16.68 -30.07 29.02
CA GLY A 345 -15.79 -29.58 27.99
C GLY A 345 -14.40 -30.19 28.02
N HIS A 346 -13.44 -29.49 27.41
CA HIS A 346 -12.05 -29.93 27.31
C HIS A 346 -11.08 -28.76 27.25
N VAL A 347 -9.84 -28.96 27.70
CA VAL A 347 -8.77 -27.97 27.54
C VAL A 347 -7.47 -28.62 27.07
N ALA A 348 -6.70 -27.89 26.26
CA ALA A 348 -5.38 -28.29 25.77
C ALA A 348 -4.48 -27.07 25.56
N VAL A 349 -3.15 -27.28 25.44
CA VAL A 349 -2.22 -26.22 25.02
C VAL A 349 -1.90 -26.37 23.54
N VAL A 350 -2.04 -25.29 22.77
CA VAL A 350 -1.71 -25.27 21.34
C VAL A 350 -0.19 -25.35 21.15
N THR A 351 0.26 -26.34 20.38
CA THR A 351 1.70 -26.58 20.13
C THR A 351 2.13 -26.27 18.69
N ALA A 352 1.20 -26.31 17.73
CA ALA A 352 1.44 -25.87 16.36
C ALA A 352 0.16 -25.33 15.72
N VAL A 353 0.29 -24.34 14.84
CA VAL A 353 -0.82 -23.70 14.12
C VAL A 353 -0.47 -23.59 12.65
N GLU A 354 -1.33 -24.12 11.79
CA GLU A 354 -1.27 -23.90 10.34
C GLU A 354 -2.40 -23.00 9.88
N SER A 355 -3.60 -23.17 10.45
CA SER A 355 -4.76 -22.29 10.22
C SER A 355 -5.74 -22.36 11.39
N THR A 356 -6.80 -21.55 11.35
CA THR A 356 -7.90 -21.60 12.33
C THR A 356 -8.59 -22.97 12.39
N THR A 357 -8.55 -23.73 11.29
CA THR A 357 -9.14 -25.05 11.17
C THR A 357 -8.09 -26.17 11.19
N ARG A 358 -6.84 -25.88 11.57
CA ARG A 358 -5.76 -26.88 11.58
C ARG A 358 -4.66 -26.55 12.58
N ILE A 359 -4.68 -27.28 13.69
CA ILE A 359 -3.73 -27.13 14.79
C ILE A 359 -3.20 -28.48 15.27
N GLN A 360 -2.10 -28.43 16.04
CA GLN A 360 -1.73 -29.49 16.97
C GLN A 360 -1.81 -28.97 18.41
N VAL A 361 -2.11 -29.88 19.33
CA VAL A 361 -2.16 -29.58 20.76
C VAL A 361 -1.40 -30.63 21.56
N SER A 362 -0.99 -30.25 22.77
CA SER A 362 -0.58 -31.19 23.82
C SER A 362 -1.61 -31.14 24.94
N GLU A 363 -2.08 -32.30 25.35
CA GLU A 363 -3.24 -32.45 26.22
C GLU A 363 -3.16 -33.71 27.09
N SER A 364 -4.04 -33.79 28.09
CA SER A 364 -4.24 -34.96 28.94
C SER A 364 -5.72 -35.35 28.94
N ASN A 365 -6.01 -36.60 29.26
CA ASN A 365 -7.36 -37.19 29.28
C ASN A 365 -8.11 -37.10 27.95
N TYR A 366 -7.46 -37.45 26.84
CA TYR A 366 -8.13 -37.54 25.54
C TYR A 366 -8.47 -38.99 25.19
N ALA A 367 -9.74 -39.27 24.85
CA ALA A 367 -10.24 -40.61 24.50
C ALA A 367 -9.85 -41.71 25.52
N GLY A 368 -9.83 -41.36 26.81
CA GLY A 368 -9.44 -42.26 27.90
C GLY A 368 -7.92 -42.34 28.17
N ASN A 369 -7.07 -41.74 27.33
CA ASN A 369 -5.64 -41.65 27.58
C ASN A 369 -5.32 -40.46 28.49
N ARG A 370 -5.01 -40.76 29.76
CA ARG A 370 -4.72 -39.77 30.82
C ARG A 370 -3.28 -39.23 30.79
N THR A 371 -2.41 -39.73 29.91
CA THR A 371 -1.04 -39.24 29.79
C THR A 371 -0.99 -37.86 29.13
N LEU A 372 0.00 -37.05 29.49
CA LEU A 372 0.23 -35.75 28.86
C LEU A 372 1.00 -35.96 27.54
N GLY A 373 0.46 -35.48 26.43
CA GLY A 373 1.13 -35.59 25.14
C GLY A 373 0.28 -35.14 23.96
N ASN A 374 0.79 -35.39 22.76
CA ASN A 374 0.07 -35.16 21.52
C ASN A 374 -0.70 -36.42 21.12
N HIS A 375 -2.02 -36.41 21.28
CA HIS A 375 -2.87 -37.57 21.02
C HIS A 375 -3.59 -37.53 19.66
N ARG A 376 -3.66 -36.36 19.02
CA ARG A 376 -4.47 -36.13 17.80
C ARG A 376 -3.64 -35.84 16.55
N GLY A 377 -2.39 -35.36 16.70
CA GLY A 377 -1.64 -34.78 15.59
C GLY A 377 -2.35 -33.53 15.03
N TRP A 378 -2.27 -33.31 13.71
CA TRP A 378 -3.02 -32.24 13.04
C TRP A 378 -4.52 -32.56 12.95
N PHE A 379 -5.36 -31.69 13.53
CA PHE A 379 -6.82 -31.81 13.51
C PHE A 379 -7.51 -30.45 13.38
N ASN A 380 -8.81 -30.45 13.06
CA ASN A 380 -9.65 -29.25 13.05
C ASN A 380 -10.30 -29.03 14.44
N PRO A 381 -9.94 -27.95 15.16
CA PRO A 381 -10.46 -27.71 16.50
C PRO A 381 -11.94 -27.26 16.52
N THR A 382 -12.49 -26.82 15.39
CA THR A 382 -13.86 -26.28 15.29
C THR A 382 -14.93 -27.35 15.07
N THR A 383 -14.53 -28.57 14.67
CA THR A 383 -15.46 -29.66 14.32
C THR A 383 -15.25 -30.90 15.21
N THR A 384 -15.02 -30.67 16.51
CA THR A 384 -14.82 -31.75 17.49
C THR A 384 -16.08 -31.99 18.32
N SER A 385 -16.18 -33.17 18.93
CA SER A 385 -17.27 -33.48 19.86
C SER A 385 -17.25 -32.65 21.16
N SER A 386 -16.15 -31.95 21.44
CA SER A 386 -15.98 -31.11 22.63
C SER A 386 -16.63 -29.73 22.49
N GLY A 387 -17.27 -29.42 21.36
CA GLY A 387 -18.07 -28.22 21.17
C GLY A 387 -17.27 -27.00 20.72
N PHE A 388 -17.70 -25.81 21.17
CA PHE A 388 -17.18 -24.52 20.69
C PHE A 388 -15.81 -24.20 21.30
N VAL A 389 -14.82 -23.89 20.46
CA VAL A 389 -13.45 -23.58 20.88
C VAL A 389 -13.23 -22.08 21.10
N THR A 390 -12.57 -21.73 22.20
CA THR A 390 -12.06 -20.39 22.50
C THR A 390 -10.60 -20.50 22.96
N TYR A 391 -9.75 -19.56 22.57
CA TYR A 391 -8.34 -19.53 22.96
C TYR A 391 -8.11 -18.48 24.05
N ILE A 392 -7.32 -18.84 25.06
CA ILE A 392 -6.85 -17.94 26.12
C ILE A 392 -5.38 -17.65 25.85
N TYR A 393 -5.04 -16.37 25.72
CA TYR A 393 -3.68 -15.92 25.40
C TYR A 393 -2.91 -15.54 26.67
N ALA A 394 -1.61 -15.83 26.68
CA ALA A 394 -0.74 -15.47 27.79
C ALA A 394 -0.65 -13.95 27.95
N ASP A 395 -0.65 -13.18 26.86
CA ASP A 395 -0.62 -11.71 26.83
C ASP A 395 -1.70 -11.10 25.92
#